data_AF-A0AAD7I971-F1
#
_entry.id   AF-A0AAD7I971-F1
#
_cell.length_a   1.000
_cell.length_b   1.000
_cell.length_c   1.000
_cell.angle_alpha   90.00
_cell.angle_beta   90.00
_cell.angle_gamma   90.00
#
_symmetry.space_group_name_H-M   'P 1'
#
loop_
_entity.id
_entity.type
_entity.pdbx_description
1 polymer ?
#
loop_
_entity_poly.entity_id
_entity_poly.type
_entity_poly.pdbx_seq_one_letter_code
_entity_poly.pdbx_strand_id
1 'polypeptide(L)'
;MRTKNMALYSLSRLALALLVCLQASKPATAAAANEEIRWVDCHKRVPQPIQSALNVTGTTFNGTLPSTLHCGEMDVPLDYTKAFNDATNKITIGFAMNRPAKYSSGLILYHAGATC
;
A
#
# COMPACT_ATOMS: atom_id res chain seq x y z
N MET A 1 -23.71 -70.26 -20.50
CA MET A 1 -22.95 -69.90 -19.29
C MET A 1 -21.54 -69.47 -19.69
N ARG A 2 -21.18 -68.18 -19.49
CA ARG A 2 -19.84 -67.55 -19.30
C ARG A 2 -19.86 -66.09 -19.81
N THR A 3 -20.16 -65.12 -18.92
CA THR A 3 -19.24 -64.09 -18.36
C THR A 3 -18.79 -63.04 -19.39
N LYS A 4 -19.53 -61.92 -19.59
CA LYS A 4 -19.41 -60.61 -18.87
C LYS A 4 -17.99 -60.34 -18.34
N ASN A 5 -17.24 -59.43 -18.96
CA ASN A 5 -16.18 -58.59 -18.35
C ASN A 5 -15.44 -57.77 -19.41
N MET A 6 -15.93 -56.58 -19.76
CA MET A 6 -15.12 -55.60 -20.51
C MET A 6 -15.64 -54.16 -20.41
N ALA A 7 -16.29 -53.80 -19.29
CA ALA A 7 -16.93 -52.48 -19.13
C ALA A 7 -16.52 -51.76 -17.83
N LEU A 8 -15.30 -51.98 -17.32
CA LEU A 8 -14.88 -51.42 -16.02
C LEU A 8 -13.58 -50.60 -16.03
N TYR A 9 -12.84 -50.53 -17.15
CA TYR A 9 -11.56 -49.80 -17.18
C TYR A 9 -11.61 -48.39 -17.79
N SER A 10 -12.70 -47.99 -18.43
CA SER A 10 -12.79 -46.71 -19.14
C SER A 10 -13.28 -45.53 -18.27
N LEU A 11 -14.00 -45.79 -17.19
CA LEU A 11 -14.60 -44.74 -16.34
C LEU A 11 -13.60 -44.12 -15.35
N SER A 12 -12.45 -44.75 -15.13
CA SER A 12 -11.43 -44.29 -14.17
C SER A 12 -10.66 -43.05 -14.62
N ARG A 13 -10.61 -42.73 -15.93
CA ARG A 13 -9.82 -41.60 -16.43
C ARG A 13 -10.60 -40.28 -16.54
N LEU A 14 -11.91 -40.32 -16.77
CA LEU A 14 -12.73 -39.09 -16.81
C LEU A 14 -12.88 -38.47 -15.41
N ALA A 15 -12.95 -39.29 -14.36
CA ALA A 15 -13.08 -38.80 -12.98
C ALA A 15 -11.84 -38.01 -12.50
N LEU A 16 -10.65 -38.33 -13.01
CA LEU A 16 -9.42 -37.63 -12.63
C LEU A 16 -9.25 -36.29 -13.37
N ALA A 17 -9.81 -36.16 -14.58
CA ALA A 17 -9.75 -34.91 -15.33
C ALA A 17 -10.69 -33.83 -14.76
N LEU A 18 -11.82 -34.22 -14.17
CA LEU A 18 -12.76 -33.26 -13.57
C LEU A 18 -12.26 -32.69 -12.24
N LEU A 19 -11.36 -33.37 -11.53
CA LEU A 19 -10.83 -32.91 -10.24
C LEU A 19 -9.77 -31.81 -10.37
N VAL A 20 -9.15 -31.64 -11.55
CA VAL A 20 -8.07 -30.66 -11.75
C VAL A 20 -8.61 -29.26 -12.09
N CYS A 21 -9.83 -29.13 -12.62
CA CYS A 21 -10.41 -27.83 -12.98
C CYS A 21 -11.09 -27.09 -11.80
N LEU A 22 -11.25 -27.73 -10.64
CA LEU A 22 -11.84 -27.11 -9.44
C LEU A 22 -10.80 -26.51 -8.48
N GLN A 23 -9.60 -26.14 -8.98
CA GLN A 23 -8.84 -25.09 -8.33
C GLN A 23 -9.50 -23.76 -8.65
N ALA A 24 -10.61 -23.49 -7.98
CA ALA A 24 -11.11 -22.14 -7.80
C ALA A 24 -9.94 -21.35 -7.19
N SER A 25 -9.30 -20.54 -8.03
CA SER A 25 -8.39 -19.52 -7.58
C SER A 25 -9.17 -18.70 -6.57
N LYS A 26 -8.85 -18.90 -5.29
CA LYS A 26 -9.30 -18.03 -4.22
C LYS A 26 -8.97 -16.63 -4.72
N PRO A 27 -9.95 -15.71 -4.90
CA PRO A 27 -9.58 -14.33 -5.12
C PRO A 27 -8.64 -14.01 -3.96
N ALA A 28 -7.42 -13.61 -4.28
CA ALA A 28 -6.60 -12.94 -3.30
C ALA A 28 -7.45 -11.74 -2.89
N THR A 29 -8.21 -11.87 -1.81
CA THR A 29 -8.55 -10.73 -0.98
C THR A 29 -7.20 -10.11 -0.75
N ALA A 30 -6.91 -9.04 -1.50
CA ALA A 30 -5.97 -8.05 -1.07
C ALA A 30 -6.44 -7.76 0.35
N ALA A 31 -5.75 -8.36 1.33
CA ALA A 31 -5.87 -7.90 2.69
C ALA A 31 -5.66 -6.41 2.52
N ALA A 32 -6.70 -5.62 2.80
CA ALA A 32 -6.56 -4.18 2.84
C ALA A 32 -5.41 -3.99 3.80
N ALA A 33 -4.22 -3.71 3.24
CA ALA A 33 -3.08 -3.40 4.04
C ALA A 33 -3.59 -2.25 4.88
N ASN A 34 -3.54 -2.42 6.19
CA ASN A 34 -3.84 -1.32 7.09
C ASN A 34 -2.73 -0.29 6.79
N GLU A 35 -2.95 0.55 5.78
CA GLU A 35 -2.07 1.60 5.32
C GLU A 35 -2.18 2.69 6.36
N GLU A 36 -1.56 2.41 7.51
CA GLU A 36 -1.59 3.27 8.66
C GLU A 36 -0.62 4.42 8.44
N ILE A 37 -1.12 5.65 8.62
CA ILE A 37 -0.30 6.84 8.64
C ILE A 37 0.67 6.72 9.82
N ARG A 38 1.97 6.76 9.51
CA ARG A 38 3.02 6.85 10.51
C ARG A 38 3.29 8.32 10.79
N TRP A 39 2.86 8.79 11.96
CA TRP A 39 3.15 10.16 12.39
C TRP A 39 4.63 10.29 12.78
N VAL A 40 5.28 11.32 12.25
CA VAL A 40 6.71 11.59 12.43
C VAL A 40 6.93 13.01 12.96
N ASP A 41 8.10 13.23 13.56
CA ASP A 41 8.52 14.56 14.00
C ASP A 41 8.81 15.46 12.79
N CYS A 42 7.99 16.50 12.62
CA CYS A 42 8.12 17.47 11.55
C CYS A 42 9.50 18.15 11.50
N HIS A 43 10.20 18.25 12.63
CA HIS A 43 11.53 18.84 12.62
C HIS A 43 12.49 17.96 11.84
N LYS A 44 12.39 16.63 11.88
CA LYS A 44 13.41 15.68 11.37
C LYS A 44 13.24 15.25 9.92
N ARG A 45 12.19 15.73 9.25
CA ARG A 45 11.73 15.25 7.92
C ARG A 45 11.42 16.40 6.96
N VAL A 46 12.23 17.46 6.97
CA VAL A 46 12.13 18.53 5.97
C VAL A 46 12.60 17.97 4.62
N PRO A 47 11.82 17.95 3.54
CA PRO A 47 12.29 17.48 2.23
C PRO A 47 13.05 18.58 1.47
N GLN A 48 13.86 18.19 0.49
CA GLN A 48 14.30 19.13 -0.56
C GLN A 48 13.12 19.45 -1.50
N PRO A 49 13.02 20.66 -2.09
CA PRO A 49 13.94 21.80 -2.02
C PRO A 49 13.70 22.72 -0.82
N ILE A 50 12.75 22.39 0.08
CA ILE A 50 12.40 23.22 1.24
C ILE A 50 13.62 23.41 2.15
N GLN A 51 14.42 22.37 2.35
CA GLN A 51 15.70 22.47 3.06
C GLN A 51 16.59 23.58 2.47
N SER A 52 16.79 23.61 1.14
CA SER A 52 17.56 24.66 0.46
C SER A 52 16.91 26.05 0.58
N ALA A 53 15.59 26.13 0.43
CA ALA A 53 14.87 27.41 0.53
C ALA A 53 14.93 28.02 1.95
N LEU A 54 14.99 27.17 2.98
CA LEU A 54 15.04 27.58 4.39
C LEU A 54 16.47 27.52 4.98
N ASN A 55 17.50 27.32 4.15
CA ASN A 55 18.90 27.16 4.55
C ASN A 55 19.11 26.17 5.72
N VAL A 56 18.39 25.05 5.66
CA VAL A 56 18.50 23.97 6.65
C VAL A 56 19.67 23.08 6.25
N THR A 57 20.73 23.07 7.05
CA THR A 57 21.99 22.33 6.78
C THR A 57 21.89 20.82 7.04
N GLY A 58 20.67 20.27 7.10
CA GLY A 58 20.38 18.86 7.33
C GLY A 58 18.89 18.54 7.15
N THR A 59 18.44 17.40 7.68
CA THR A 59 17.02 17.03 7.68
C THR A 59 16.24 17.65 8.84
N THR A 60 16.92 18.40 9.71
CA THR A 60 16.37 18.96 10.96
C THR A 60 16.08 20.45 10.86
N PHE A 61 14.82 20.85 10.91
CA PHE A 61 14.43 22.26 11.07
C PHE A 61 14.78 22.75 12.48
N ASN A 62 15.52 23.86 12.60
CA ASN A 62 16.01 24.36 13.89
C ASN A 62 15.17 25.54 14.46
N GLY A 63 13.96 25.74 13.93
CA GLY A 63 13.03 26.77 14.39
C GLY A 63 11.84 26.19 15.15
N THR A 64 11.01 27.06 15.73
CA THR A 64 9.75 26.64 16.37
C THR A 64 8.71 26.32 15.31
N LEU A 65 8.16 25.11 15.34
CA LEU A 65 7.02 24.72 14.51
C LEU A 65 5.68 24.98 15.23
N PRO A 66 4.61 25.32 14.50
CA PRO A 66 3.27 25.43 15.09
C PRO A 66 2.84 24.10 15.73
N SER A 67 2.21 24.16 16.91
CA SER A 67 1.69 22.96 17.59
C SER A 67 0.54 22.27 16.86
N THR A 68 -0.06 22.94 15.87
CA THR A 68 -1.09 22.38 14.99
C THR A 68 -0.51 21.67 13.77
N LEU A 69 0.82 21.70 13.57
CA LEU A 69 1.48 21.03 12.46
C LEU A 69 1.78 19.57 12.81
N HIS A 70 1.30 18.66 11.97
CA HIS A 70 1.56 17.23 12.08
C HIS A 70 2.19 16.75 10.77
N CYS A 71 3.16 15.86 10.86
CA CYS A 71 3.80 15.28 9.68
C CYS A 71 3.60 13.78 9.70
N GLY A 72 3.26 13.22 8.54
CA GLY A 72 2.96 11.81 8.39
C GLY A 72 3.67 11.22 7.18
N GLU A 73 3.92 9.92 7.25
CA GLU A 73 4.40 9.11 6.16
C GLU A 73 3.42 7.95 5.94
N MET A 74 3.20 7.60 4.67
CA MET A 74 2.43 6.42 4.29
C MET A 74 3.14 5.71 3.15
N ASP A 75 3.13 4.39 3.17
CA ASP A 75 3.64 3.60 2.05
C ASP A 75 2.50 3.33 1.10
N VAL A 76 2.72 3.58 -0.19
CA VAL A 76 1.80 3.24 -1.26
C VAL A 76 2.50 2.30 -2.24
N PRO A 77 1.74 1.43 -2.92
CA PRO A 77 2.32 0.63 -3.98
C PRO A 77 2.77 1.50 -5.15
N LEU A 78 3.92 1.16 -5.74
CA LEU A 78 4.38 1.77 -7.00
C LEU A 78 3.49 1.30 -8.17
N ASP A 79 3.11 0.02 -8.14
CA ASP A 79 2.22 -0.64 -9.08
C ASP A 79 1.10 -1.33 -8.30
N TYR A 80 -0.12 -0.80 -8.43
CA TYR A 80 -1.32 -1.33 -7.76
C TYR A 80 -1.76 -2.70 -8.28
N THR A 81 -1.16 -3.21 -9.37
CA THR A 81 -1.43 -4.56 -9.89
C THR A 81 -0.59 -5.64 -9.21
N LYS A 82 0.46 -5.25 -8.48
CA LYS A 82 1.35 -6.15 -7.74
C LYS A 82 1.01 -6.17 -6.26
N ALA A 83 1.42 -7.25 -5.58
CA ALA A 83 1.17 -7.40 -4.16
C ALA A 83 1.93 -6.34 -3.35
N PHE A 84 1.27 -5.71 -2.38
CA PHE A 84 1.88 -4.68 -1.56
C PHE A 84 3.00 -5.22 -0.66
N ASN A 85 3.00 -6.50 -0.31
CA ASN A 85 4.07 -7.09 0.52
C ASN A 85 5.40 -7.27 -0.23
N ASP A 86 5.45 -7.03 -1.53
CA ASP A 86 6.69 -6.98 -2.30
C ASP A 86 7.51 -5.74 -1.88
N ALA A 87 8.73 -5.97 -1.37
CA ALA A 87 9.63 -4.92 -0.91
C ALA A 87 10.05 -3.94 -2.02
N THR A 88 9.97 -4.36 -3.29
CA THR A 88 10.32 -3.53 -4.45
C THR A 88 9.14 -2.73 -4.99
N ASN A 89 7.93 -3.02 -4.53
CA ASN A 89 6.70 -2.39 -5.01
C ASN A 89 6.16 -1.34 -4.02
N LYS A 90 7.03 -0.58 -3.35
CA LYS A 90 6.61 0.42 -2.36
C LYS A 90 7.33 1.74 -2.57
N ILE A 91 6.61 2.82 -2.36
CA ILE A 91 7.16 4.15 -2.18
C ILE A 91 6.54 4.80 -0.94
N THR A 92 7.36 5.54 -0.19
CA THR A 92 6.90 6.30 0.97
C THR A 92 6.54 7.72 0.55
N ILE A 93 5.29 8.12 0.78
CA ILE A 93 4.81 9.48 0.60
C ILE A 93 4.83 10.18 1.95
N GLY A 94 5.53 11.31 2.03
CA GLY A 94 5.49 12.22 3.17
C GLY A 94 4.50 13.36 2.96
N PHE A 95 3.80 13.77 4.02
CA PHE A 95 2.92 14.93 4.00
C PHE A 95 3.00 15.71 5.31
N ALA A 96 2.66 16.99 5.23
CA ALA A 96 2.47 17.87 6.38
C ALA A 96 1.01 18.33 6.42
N MET A 97 0.41 18.28 7.60
CA MET A 97 -0.99 18.60 7.84
C MET A 97 -1.08 19.65 8.95
N ASN A 98 -1.75 20.75 8.65
CA ASN A 98 -2.20 21.69 9.69
C ASN A 98 -3.55 21.20 10.23
N ARG A 99 -3.62 20.83 11.51
CA ARG A 99 -4.85 20.39 12.19
C ARG A 99 -5.29 21.41 13.25
N PRO A 100 -6.32 22.22 12.95
CA PRO A 100 -6.84 23.17 13.94
C PRO A 100 -7.45 22.46 15.15
N ALA A 101 -7.24 23.02 16.35
CA ALA A 101 -7.72 22.42 17.60
C ALA A 101 -9.25 22.40 17.76
N LYS A 102 -9.96 23.32 17.09
CA LYS A 102 -11.39 23.58 17.39
C LYS A 102 -12.37 22.90 16.44
N TYR A 103 -11.99 22.62 15.19
CA TYR A 103 -12.86 22.00 14.18
C TYR A 103 -12.05 21.19 13.17
N SER A 104 -12.45 19.94 12.90
CA SER A 104 -11.93 19.15 11.78
C SER A 104 -13.07 18.40 11.09
N SER A 105 -13.86 19.12 10.31
CA SER A 105 -15.00 18.53 9.57
C SER A 105 -14.61 17.99 8.20
N GLY A 106 -13.35 18.11 7.80
CA GLY A 106 -12.87 17.68 6.49
C GLY A 106 -11.36 17.84 6.32
N LEU A 107 -10.86 17.34 5.19
CA LEU A 107 -9.46 17.40 4.79
C LEU A 107 -9.37 18.13 3.44
N ILE A 108 -8.48 19.12 3.37
CA ILE A 108 -8.09 19.75 2.11
C ILE A 108 -6.70 19.25 1.76
N LEU A 109 -6.59 18.62 0.59
CA LEU A 109 -5.31 18.18 0.04
C LEU A 109 -4.82 19.25 -0.93
N TYR A 110 -3.65 19.81 -0.65
CA TYR A 110 -2.99 20.79 -1.50
C TYR A 110 -1.70 20.19 -2.07
N HIS A 111 -1.55 20.26 -3.39
CA HIS A 111 -0.33 19.90 -4.09
C HIS A 111 0.13 21.12 -4.89
N ALA A 112 1.35 21.60 -4.61
CA ALA A 112 1.88 22.83 -5.22
C ALA A 112 2.22 22.70 -6.72
N GLY A 113 2.18 21.48 -7.26
CA GLY A 113 2.70 21.19 -8.60
C GLY A 113 4.23 21.12 -8.61
N ALA A 114 4.83 21.39 -9.77
CA ALA A 114 6.24 21.17 -10.13
C ALA A 114 6.62 19.72 -10.44
N THR A 115 7.64 19.56 -11.30
CA THR A 115 8.28 18.28 -11.64
C THR A 115 9.53 18.12 -10.77
N CYS A 116 9.69 16.92 -10.20
CA CYS A 116 10.90 16.47 -9.53
C CYS A 116 12.10 16.43 -10.48
#